data_AF-A0A8T4FBH6-F1
#
_entry.id   AF-A0A8T4FBH6-F1
#
_cell.length_a   1.000
_cell.length_b   1.000
_cell.length_c   1.000
_cell.angle_alpha   90.00
_cell.angle_beta   90.00
_cell.angle_gamma   90.00
#
_symmetry.space_group_name_H-M   'P 1'
#
loop_
_entity.id
_entity.type
_entity.pdbx_description
1 polymer ?
#
loop_
_entity_poly.entity_id
_entity_poly.type
_entity_poly.pdbx_seq_one_letter_code
_entity_poly.pdbx_strand_id
1 'polypeptide(L)'
;MVIKVNIQLGVDELPALMDYLSSRDAEINVTTAGSEQDTRPDPSVLKPETLELLGARATPDTREMLTRFIAEEIRQRNAIDEPGSGQASYIRLYVPGPRKVGAYVYVRPTQGCVDLRLPRHYAEGCQAAYARDVKANDPYAIRVRLDSAKALEEAHRLAEQAARNALEA
;
A
#
# COMPACT_ATOMS: atom_id res chain seq x y z
N MET A 1 -8.02 31.32 -6.04
CA MET A 1 -7.17 30.17 -6.43
C MET A 1 -6.87 29.39 -5.17
N VAL A 2 -7.25 28.11 -5.08
CA VAL A 2 -7.05 27.32 -3.85
C VAL A 2 -5.73 26.57 -3.95
N ILE A 3 -4.80 26.85 -3.03
CA ILE A 3 -3.53 26.13 -2.93
C ILE A 3 -3.70 25.04 -1.88
N LYS A 4 -3.58 23.77 -2.28
CA LYS A 4 -3.52 22.66 -1.34
C LYS A 4 -2.07 22.40 -0.96
N VAL A 5 -1.77 22.45 0.34
CA VAL A 5 -0.46 22.11 0.91
C VAL A 5 -0.68 20.93 1.85
N ASN A 6 0.22 19.95 1.83
CA ASN A 6 0.25 18.84 2.78
C ASN A 6 1.57 18.93 3.55
N ILE A 7 1.50 18.85 4.88
CA ILE A 7 2.63 19.10 5.79
C ILE A 7 2.62 17.99 6.85
N GLN A 8 3.73 17.28 6.99
CA GLN A 8 4.00 16.40 8.13
C GLN A 8 4.74 17.21 9.19
N LEU A 9 4.30 17.11 10.44
CA LEU A 9 4.86 17.79 11.61
C LEU A 9 4.85 16.86 12.83
N GLY A 10 5.74 17.12 13.79
CA GLY A 10 5.61 16.61 15.15
C GLY A 10 4.44 17.25 15.88
N VAL A 11 3.91 16.56 16.90
CA VAL A 11 2.80 17.07 17.73
C VAL A 11 3.17 18.40 18.40
N ASP A 12 4.44 18.54 18.80
CA ASP A 12 4.99 19.73 19.45
C ASP A 12 5.13 20.95 18.52
N GLU A 13 5.12 20.74 17.19
CA GLU A 13 5.25 21.81 16.18
C GLU A 13 3.88 22.36 15.75
N LEU A 14 2.80 21.64 16.04
CA LEU A 14 1.43 22.00 15.66
C LEU A 14 1.01 23.41 16.15
N PRO A 15 1.29 23.84 17.40
CA PRO A 15 0.87 25.16 17.88
C PRO A 15 1.52 26.31 17.10
N ALA A 16 2.81 26.18 16.79
CA ALA A 16 3.56 27.19 16.04
C ALA A 16 3.08 27.29 14.58
N LEU A 17 2.67 26.17 13.97
CA LEU A 17 2.01 26.18 12.67
C LEU A 17 0.65 26.90 12.75
N MET A 18 -0.18 26.59 13.74
CA MET A 18 -1.52 27.18 13.89
C MET A 18 -1.45 28.70 14.06
N ASP A 19 -0.60 29.21 14.95
CA ASP A 19 -0.40 30.66 15.14
C ASP A 19 0.05 31.36 13.84
N TYR A 20 1.03 30.76 13.13
CA TYR A 20 1.50 31.30 11.85
C TYR A 20 0.40 31.33 10.79
N LEU A 21 -0.42 30.29 10.70
CA LEU A 21 -1.47 30.17 9.69
C LEU A 21 -2.71 31.02 10.00
N SER A 22 -3.10 31.16 11.27
CA SER A 22 -4.16 32.09 11.68
C SER A 22 -3.83 33.55 11.38
N SER A 23 -2.54 33.91 11.27
CA SER A 23 -2.11 35.26 10.84
C SER A 23 -2.30 35.56 9.34
N ARG A 24 -2.72 34.56 8.53
CA ARG A 24 -2.68 34.61 7.05
C ARG A 24 -4.04 34.57 6.34
N ASP A 25 -5.14 34.59 7.09
CA ASP A 25 -6.52 34.63 6.57
C ASP A 25 -6.81 33.50 5.54
N ALA A 26 -6.32 32.30 5.86
CA ALA A 26 -6.29 31.14 4.96
C ALA A 26 -7.21 30.02 5.46
N GLU A 27 -8.05 29.50 4.57
CA GLU A 27 -8.92 28.35 4.84
C GLU A 27 -8.14 27.04 4.74
N ILE A 28 -7.79 26.45 5.90
CA ILE A 28 -6.87 25.31 5.99
C ILE A 28 -7.52 24.13 6.70
N ASN A 29 -7.44 22.96 6.07
CA ASN A 29 -7.89 21.69 6.64
C ASN A 29 -6.69 20.97 7.26
N VAL A 30 -6.43 21.21 8.55
CA VAL A 30 -5.38 20.51 9.29
C VAL A 30 -5.89 19.12 9.70
N THR A 31 -5.19 18.06 9.29
CA THR A 31 -5.50 16.68 9.69
C THR A 31 -4.39 16.18 10.61
N THR A 32 -4.63 16.18 11.92
CA THR A 32 -3.65 15.71 12.90
C THR A 32 -3.51 14.18 12.86
N ALA A 33 -2.30 13.68 12.64
CA ALA A 33 -1.93 12.28 12.83
C ALA A 33 -1.88 11.94 14.33
N GLY A 34 -3.05 11.89 14.97
CA GLY A 34 -3.19 11.94 16.42
C GLY A 34 -4.50 11.33 16.94
N SER A 35 -4.97 10.25 16.33
CA SER A 35 -6.00 9.38 16.91
C SER A 35 -5.92 7.99 16.30
N GLU A 36 -5.92 6.96 17.16
CA GLU A 36 -6.17 5.57 16.76
C GLU A 36 -7.68 5.38 16.49
N GLN A 37 -8.20 6.10 15.49
CA GLN A 37 -9.56 5.87 14.99
C GLN A 37 -9.60 4.53 14.26
N ASP A 38 -10.12 3.52 14.95
CA ASP A 38 -10.64 2.24 14.46
C ASP A 38 -10.53 2.10 12.93
N THR A 39 -9.40 1.55 12.47
CA THR A 39 -8.96 1.63 11.07
C THR A 39 -9.70 0.64 10.18
N ARG A 40 -11.03 0.79 10.12
CA ARG A 40 -11.86 0.24 9.07
C ARG A 40 -11.34 0.83 7.75
N PRO A 41 -10.88 0.01 6.78
CA PRO A 41 -10.26 0.54 5.57
C PRO A 41 -11.29 1.36 4.80
N ASP A 42 -11.10 2.68 4.72
CA ASP A 42 -11.90 3.53 3.84
C ASP A 42 -11.71 3.04 2.39
N PRO A 43 -12.76 2.46 1.78
CA PRO A 43 -12.66 1.84 0.47
C PRO A 43 -12.71 2.87 -0.65
N SER A 44 -13.05 4.14 -0.37
CA SER A 44 -13.17 5.19 -1.38
C SER A 44 -11.87 5.52 -2.12
N VAL A 45 -10.74 5.11 -1.53
CA VAL A 45 -9.38 5.22 -2.09
C VAL A 45 -9.13 4.21 -3.22
N LEU A 46 -9.85 3.08 -3.25
CA LEU A 46 -9.69 2.04 -4.26
C LEU A 46 -10.59 2.27 -5.48
N LYS A 47 -10.15 1.81 -6.67
CA LYS A 47 -11.02 1.82 -7.85
C LYS A 47 -12.22 0.87 -7.66
N PRO A 48 -13.40 1.17 -8.24
CA PRO A 48 -14.56 0.28 -8.21
C PRO A 48 -14.26 -1.13 -8.72
N GLU A 49 -13.49 -1.25 -9.80
CA GLU A 49 -13.05 -2.53 -10.38
C GLU A 49 -12.20 -3.36 -9.40
N THR A 50 -11.35 -2.70 -8.60
CA THR A 50 -10.51 -3.31 -7.58
C THR A 50 -11.37 -3.82 -6.41
N LEU A 51 -12.36 -3.04 -5.98
CA LEU A 51 -13.35 -3.43 -4.97
C LEU A 51 -14.24 -4.59 -5.46
N GLU A 52 -14.66 -4.58 -6.73
CA GLU A 52 -15.43 -5.67 -7.35
C GLU A 52 -14.60 -6.97 -7.40
N LEU A 53 -13.34 -6.91 -7.84
CA LEU A 53 -12.46 -8.06 -7.91
C LEU A 53 -12.15 -8.65 -6.52
N LEU A 54 -11.95 -7.81 -5.50
CA LEU A 54 -11.88 -8.23 -4.10
C LEU A 54 -13.21 -8.85 -3.63
N GLY A 55 -14.33 -8.23 -3.99
CA GLY A 55 -15.70 -8.68 -3.70
C GLY A 55 -16.03 -10.06 -4.25
N ALA A 56 -15.56 -10.37 -5.46
CA ALA A 56 -15.82 -11.60 -6.19
C ALA A 56 -14.83 -12.74 -5.90
N ARG A 57 -13.64 -12.44 -5.32
CA ARG A 57 -12.54 -13.43 -5.21
C ARG A 57 -11.92 -13.61 -3.82
N ALA A 58 -11.99 -12.63 -2.92
CA ALA A 58 -11.45 -12.76 -1.56
C ALA A 58 -12.53 -13.24 -0.57
N THR A 59 -12.15 -14.09 0.40
CA THR A 59 -13.00 -14.42 1.56
C THR A 59 -13.22 -13.17 2.42
N PRO A 60 -14.27 -13.07 3.26
CA PRO A 60 -14.53 -11.87 4.07
C PRO A 60 -13.31 -11.41 4.87
N ASP A 61 -12.67 -12.32 5.62
CA ASP A 61 -11.53 -12.03 6.49
C ASP A 61 -10.31 -11.54 5.69
N THR A 62 -9.99 -12.22 4.58
CA THR A 62 -8.85 -11.83 3.72
C THR A 62 -9.14 -10.54 2.96
N ARG A 63 -10.41 -10.28 2.60
CA ARG A 63 -10.83 -9.06 1.91
C ARG A 63 -10.52 -7.82 2.72
N GLU A 64 -10.80 -7.83 4.03
CA GLU A 64 -10.49 -6.67 4.90
C GLU A 64 -8.99 -6.37 4.93
N MET A 65 -8.15 -7.39 5.12
CA MET A 65 -6.68 -7.25 5.12
C MET A 65 -6.12 -6.79 3.77
N LEU A 66 -6.61 -7.35 2.65
CA LEU A 66 -6.21 -6.96 1.30
C LEU A 66 -6.67 -5.52 0.96
N THR A 67 -7.83 -5.10 1.47
CA THR A 67 -8.36 -3.73 1.29
C THR A 67 -7.53 -2.73 2.10
N ARG A 68 -7.21 -3.04 3.37
CA ARG A 68 -6.26 -2.24 4.17
C ARG A 68 -4.92 -2.09 3.45
N PHE A 69 -4.35 -3.21 3.00
CA PHE A 69 -3.06 -3.21 2.30
C PHE A 69 -3.08 -2.30 1.06
N ILE A 70 -4.03 -2.49 0.15
CA ILE A 70 -4.10 -1.67 -1.08
C ILE A 70 -4.35 -0.20 -0.75
N ALA A 71 -5.28 0.11 0.17
CA ALA A 71 -5.61 1.49 0.50
C ALA A 71 -4.41 2.25 1.05
N GLU A 72 -3.61 1.62 1.90
CA GLU A 72 -2.46 2.27 2.54
C GLU A 72 -1.23 2.34 1.63
N GLU A 73 -1.04 1.38 0.71
CA GLU A 73 -0.06 1.55 -0.38
C GLU A 73 -0.45 2.71 -1.32
N ILE A 74 -1.74 2.91 -1.61
CA ILE A 74 -2.21 4.08 -2.37
C ILE A 74 -1.94 5.37 -1.58
N ARG A 75 -2.28 5.45 -0.28
CA ARG A 75 -2.05 6.65 0.54
C ARG A 75 -0.57 7.00 0.71
N GLN A 76 0.27 6.04 1.09
CA GLN A 76 1.67 6.30 1.44
C GLN A 76 2.57 6.46 0.22
N ARG A 77 2.32 5.69 -0.86
CA ARG A 77 3.24 5.56 -2.01
C ARG A 77 2.62 6.06 -3.32
N ASN A 78 1.43 6.67 -3.26
CA ASN A 78 0.63 7.08 -4.42
C ASN A 78 0.42 5.92 -5.42
N ALA A 79 0.37 4.69 -4.92
CA ALA A 79 0.38 3.48 -5.75
C ALA A 79 -0.78 3.48 -6.75
N ILE A 80 -0.50 3.05 -7.99
CA ILE A 80 -1.54 2.85 -9.00
C ILE A 80 -1.98 1.40 -8.96
N ASP A 81 -3.22 1.15 -8.58
CA ASP A 81 -3.88 -0.16 -8.65
C ASP A 81 -4.37 -0.46 -10.08
N GLU A 82 -4.19 -1.70 -10.54
CA GLU A 82 -4.65 -2.17 -11.85
C GLU A 82 -5.09 -3.64 -11.75
N PRO A 83 -6.40 -3.92 -11.86
CA PRO A 83 -6.92 -5.28 -11.97
C PRO A 83 -6.30 -6.05 -13.16
N GLY A 84 -5.99 -7.33 -12.96
CA GLY A 84 -5.50 -8.20 -14.02
C GLY A 84 -6.58 -8.52 -15.06
N SER A 85 -6.22 -8.48 -16.34
CA SER A 85 -7.14 -8.75 -17.44
C SER A 85 -7.40 -10.24 -17.70
N GLY A 86 -8.63 -10.58 -18.08
CA GLY A 86 -9.04 -11.95 -18.42
C GLY A 86 -9.15 -12.86 -17.20
N GLN A 87 -8.52 -14.04 -17.22
CA GLN A 87 -8.52 -14.98 -16.09
C GLN A 87 -7.57 -14.56 -14.94
N ALA A 88 -6.82 -13.48 -15.10
CA ALA A 88 -5.82 -12.98 -14.16
C ALA A 88 -6.45 -12.48 -12.84
N SER A 89 -6.71 -13.40 -11.91
CA SER A 89 -7.36 -13.15 -10.62
C SER A 89 -6.41 -12.48 -9.60
N TYR A 90 -5.85 -11.32 -9.95
CA TYR A 90 -4.90 -10.56 -9.15
C TYR A 90 -4.97 -9.06 -9.45
N ILE A 91 -4.52 -8.22 -8.52
CA ILE A 91 -4.40 -6.76 -8.69
C ILE A 91 -2.91 -6.41 -8.69
N ARG A 92 -2.48 -5.55 -9.60
CA ARG A 92 -1.11 -5.05 -9.71
C ARG A 92 -1.03 -3.70 -8.98
N LEU A 93 0.04 -3.47 -8.23
CA LEU A 93 0.39 -2.15 -7.72
C LEU A 93 1.67 -1.65 -8.42
N TYR A 94 1.61 -0.44 -8.97
CA TYR A 94 2.75 0.25 -9.59
C TYR A 94 3.13 1.50 -8.79
N VAL A 95 4.41 1.83 -8.75
CA VAL A 95 4.87 3.14 -8.29
C VAL A 95 4.66 4.16 -9.42
N PRO A 96 4.16 5.37 -9.16
CA PRO A 96 4.12 6.42 -10.17
C PRO A 96 5.52 6.80 -10.65
N GLY A 97 5.76 6.76 -11.96
CA GLY A 97 7.03 7.16 -12.55
C GLY A 97 7.05 7.11 -14.07
N PRO A 98 8.03 7.79 -14.72
CA PRO A 98 8.18 7.78 -16.18
C PRO A 98 8.65 6.41 -16.69
N ARG A 99 9.42 5.68 -15.88
CA ARG A 99 9.73 4.26 -16.08
C ARG A 99 8.72 3.42 -15.30
N LYS A 100 7.69 2.92 -15.96
CA LYS A 100 6.81 1.89 -15.36
C LYS A 100 7.53 0.54 -15.39
N VAL A 101 8.43 0.29 -14.45
CA VAL A 101 9.32 -0.90 -14.44
C VAL A 101 8.58 -2.20 -14.03
N GLY A 102 7.34 -2.38 -14.47
CA GLY A 102 6.41 -3.41 -14.00
C GLY A 102 5.84 -3.12 -12.61
N ALA A 103 4.98 -4.02 -12.12
CA ALA A 103 4.39 -3.88 -10.79
C ALA A 103 5.37 -4.33 -9.70
N TYR A 104 5.35 -3.64 -8.55
CA TYR A 104 6.20 -3.96 -7.39
C TYR A 104 5.50 -4.94 -6.44
N VAL A 105 4.15 -4.97 -6.44
CA VAL A 105 3.33 -5.96 -5.73
C VAL A 105 2.21 -6.51 -6.62
N TYR A 106 1.94 -7.80 -6.48
CA TYR A 106 0.79 -8.50 -7.07
C TYR A 106 -0.09 -9.05 -5.93
N VAL A 107 -1.21 -8.39 -5.67
CA VAL A 107 -2.20 -8.80 -4.68
C VAL A 107 -3.01 -9.97 -5.24
N ARG A 108 -3.20 -11.04 -4.45
CA ARG A 108 -3.88 -12.29 -4.87
C ARG A 108 -5.16 -12.52 -4.06
N PRO A 109 -6.30 -11.92 -4.42
CA PRO A 109 -7.59 -12.08 -3.73
C PRO A 109 -7.93 -13.55 -3.38
N THR A 110 -7.86 -14.46 -4.37
CA THR A 110 -8.19 -15.88 -4.22
C THR A 110 -7.25 -16.65 -3.28
N GLN A 111 -6.10 -16.09 -2.90
CA GLN A 111 -5.08 -16.75 -2.07
C GLN A 111 -4.83 -16.03 -0.72
N GLY A 112 -5.51 -14.90 -0.47
CA GLY A 112 -5.31 -14.11 0.75
C GLY A 112 -3.87 -13.65 0.96
N CYS A 113 -3.14 -13.35 -0.13
CA CYS A 113 -1.71 -13.06 -0.06
C CYS A 113 -1.27 -11.99 -1.06
N VAL A 114 -0.04 -11.49 -0.89
CA VAL A 114 0.65 -10.61 -1.83
C VAL A 114 1.94 -11.28 -2.30
N ASP A 115 2.23 -11.20 -3.60
CA ASP A 115 3.58 -11.50 -4.13
C ASP A 115 4.33 -10.17 -4.29
N LEU A 116 5.53 -10.08 -3.75
CA LEU A 116 6.38 -8.89 -3.79
C LEU A 116 7.55 -9.08 -4.76
N ARG A 117 7.90 -8.01 -5.47
CA ARG A 117 8.98 -7.99 -6.44
C ARG A 117 10.34 -7.74 -5.76
N LEU A 118 10.82 -8.73 -5.00
CA LEU A 118 12.06 -8.66 -4.23
C LEU A 118 12.93 -9.91 -4.40
N PRO A 119 14.27 -9.77 -4.29
CA PRO A 119 15.18 -10.91 -4.12
C PRO A 119 14.82 -11.75 -2.89
N ARG A 120 15.01 -13.07 -2.97
CA ARG A 120 14.63 -14.04 -1.91
C ARG A 120 15.13 -13.67 -0.50
N HIS A 121 16.32 -13.06 -0.37
CA HIS A 121 16.93 -12.73 0.92
C HIS A 121 16.15 -11.71 1.75
N TYR A 122 15.28 -10.89 1.15
CA TYR A 122 14.42 -9.97 1.92
C TYR A 122 13.38 -10.71 2.77
N ALA A 123 13.17 -12.02 2.56
CA ALA A 123 12.32 -12.86 3.41
C ALA A 123 13.08 -13.51 4.59
N GLU A 124 14.41 -13.34 4.68
CA GLU A 124 15.18 -13.88 5.80
C GLU A 124 14.82 -13.14 7.10
N GLY A 125 14.63 -13.89 8.19
CA GLY A 125 14.18 -13.36 9.48
C GLY A 125 12.71 -12.89 9.55
N CYS A 126 11.95 -12.99 8.46
CA CYS A 126 10.53 -12.64 8.42
C CYS A 126 9.65 -13.73 9.06
N GLN A 127 8.44 -13.37 9.52
CA GLN A 127 7.53 -14.31 10.20
C GLN A 127 6.35 -14.79 9.35
N ALA A 128 5.85 -13.95 8.44
CA ALA A 128 4.75 -14.24 7.53
C ALA A 128 5.18 -14.21 6.05
N ALA A 129 6.32 -13.56 5.74
CA ALA A 129 6.95 -13.60 4.43
C ALA A 129 7.74 -14.89 4.21
N TYR A 130 7.66 -15.45 2.99
CA TYR A 130 8.52 -16.55 2.56
C TYR A 130 8.97 -16.39 1.11
N ALA A 131 10.15 -16.93 0.82
CA ALA A 131 10.65 -17.04 -0.54
C ALA A 131 9.85 -18.08 -1.33
N ARG A 132 9.27 -17.68 -2.47
CA ARG A 132 8.67 -18.60 -3.44
C ARG A 132 9.77 -19.30 -4.23
N ASP A 133 9.59 -20.58 -4.53
CA ASP A 133 10.51 -21.27 -5.44
C ASP A 133 10.21 -20.94 -6.91
N VAL A 134 10.60 -19.72 -7.29
CA VAL A 134 10.59 -19.22 -8.68
C VAL A 134 11.99 -19.31 -9.29
N LYS A 135 12.10 -19.28 -10.62
CA LYS A 135 13.41 -19.29 -11.30
C LYS A 135 14.31 -18.16 -10.77
N ALA A 136 15.63 -18.35 -10.74
CA ALA A 136 16.56 -17.35 -10.18
C ALA A 136 16.46 -15.94 -10.81
N ASN A 137 15.95 -15.84 -12.04
CA ASN A 137 15.75 -14.60 -12.78
C ASN A 137 14.30 -14.08 -12.72
N ASP A 138 13.41 -14.74 -11.98
CA ASP A 138 12.02 -14.30 -11.74
C ASP A 138 12.02 -13.33 -10.54
N PRO A 139 11.65 -12.06 -10.72
CA PRO A 139 11.76 -11.07 -9.65
C PRO A 139 10.62 -11.16 -8.63
N TYR A 140 9.59 -11.98 -8.83
CA TYR A 140 8.42 -12.11 -7.95
C TYR A 140 8.65 -13.16 -6.84
N ALA A 141 9.81 -13.09 -6.18
CA ALA A 141 10.34 -14.18 -5.38
C ALA A 141 9.93 -14.20 -3.91
N ILE A 142 9.18 -13.21 -3.41
CA ILE A 142 8.66 -13.19 -2.03
C ILE A 142 7.13 -13.21 -2.03
N ARG A 143 6.54 -13.88 -1.03
CA ARG A 143 5.11 -13.91 -0.76
C ARG A 143 4.84 -13.66 0.72
N VAL A 144 3.83 -12.85 1.04
CA VAL A 144 3.28 -12.68 2.40
C VAL A 144 1.81 -13.07 2.40
N ARG A 145 1.39 -13.92 3.34
CA ARG A 145 -0.03 -14.25 3.56
C ARG A 145 -0.63 -13.24 4.53
N LEU A 146 -1.75 -12.61 4.17
CA LEU A 146 -2.40 -11.58 4.98
C LEU A 146 -3.50 -12.20 5.86
N ASP A 147 -3.07 -12.90 6.91
CA ASP A 147 -3.95 -13.56 7.90
C ASP A 147 -3.90 -12.90 9.29
N SER A 148 -3.05 -11.89 9.49
CA SER A 148 -2.82 -11.24 10.78
C SER A 148 -2.28 -9.81 10.62
N ALA A 149 -2.45 -8.96 11.64
CA ALA A 149 -1.94 -7.58 11.64
C ALA A 149 -0.42 -7.52 11.47
N LYS A 150 0.33 -8.42 12.12
CA LYS A 150 1.79 -8.53 11.96
C LYS A 150 2.20 -8.89 10.52
N ALA A 151 1.42 -9.73 9.85
CA ALA A 151 1.67 -10.04 8.44
C ALA A 151 1.35 -8.85 7.52
N LEU A 152 0.38 -8.00 7.88
CA LEU A 152 0.08 -6.75 7.18
C LEU A 152 1.22 -5.72 7.37
N GLU A 153 1.71 -5.52 8.60
CA GLU A 153 2.89 -4.70 8.91
C GLU A 153 4.12 -5.15 8.12
N GLU A 154 4.40 -6.46 8.13
CA GLU A 154 5.52 -7.05 7.39
C GLU A 154 5.35 -6.92 5.87
N ALA A 155 4.13 -7.06 5.35
CA ALA A 155 3.83 -6.83 3.95
C ALA A 155 4.09 -5.38 3.54
N HIS A 156 3.71 -4.38 4.35
CA HIS A 156 4.01 -2.97 4.07
C HIS A 156 5.51 -2.66 4.12
N ARG A 157 6.23 -3.18 5.13
CA ARG A 157 7.71 -3.07 5.22
C ARG A 157 8.41 -3.62 3.97
N LEU A 158 7.92 -4.74 3.45
CA LEU A 158 8.48 -5.35 2.23
C LEU A 158 7.99 -4.65 0.96
N ALA A 159 6.75 -4.15 0.92
CA ALA A 159 6.21 -3.39 -0.21
C ALA A 159 6.96 -2.08 -0.43
N GLU A 160 7.38 -1.42 0.65
CA GLU A 160 8.24 -0.24 0.57
C GLU A 160 9.60 -0.56 -0.10
N GLN A 161 10.26 -1.64 0.30
CA GLN A 161 11.52 -2.06 -0.33
C GLN A 161 11.32 -2.46 -1.80
N ALA A 162 10.21 -3.14 -2.12
CA ALA A 162 9.85 -3.48 -3.49
C ALA A 162 9.60 -2.21 -4.35
N ALA A 163 8.97 -1.18 -3.77
CA ALA A 163 8.73 0.10 -4.43
C ALA A 163 10.03 0.88 -4.69
N ARG A 164 10.95 0.94 -3.71
CA ARG A 164 12.30 1.52 -3.89
C ARG A 164 13.05 0.83 -5.03
N ASN A 165 13.17 -0.50 -4.98
CA ASN A 165 13.85 -1.30 -5.99
C ASN A 165 13.20 -1.19 -7.38
N ALA A 166 11.91 -0.83 -7.47
CA ALA A 166 11.20 -0.58 -8.73
C ALA A 166 11.41 0.84 -9.30
N LEU A 167 11.94 1.79 -8.52
CA LEU A 167 12.32 3.14 -8.98
C LEU A 167 13.78 3.22 -9.42
N GLU A 168 14.66 2.36 -8.88
CA GLU A 168 16.09 2.34 -9.18
C GLU A 168 16.45 1.55 -10.46
N ALA A 169 15.47 0.95 -11.13
CA ALA A 169 15.61 0.04 -12.27
C ALA A 169 15.33 0.65 -13.67
#